data_AF-A0A858AQC7-F1
#
_entry.id   AF-A0A858AQC7-F1
#
_cell.length_a   1.000
_cell.length_b   1.000
_cell.length_c   1.000
_cell.angle_alpha   90.00
_cell.angle_beta   90.00
_cell.angle_gamma   90.00
#
_symmetry.space_group_name_H-M   'P 1'
#
loop_
_entity.id
_entity.type
_entity.pdbx_description
1 polymer ?
#
loop_
_entity_poly.entity_id
_entity_poly.type
_entity_poly.pdbx_seq_one_letter_code
_entity_poly.pdbx_strand_id
1 'polypeptide(L)'
;MKTSRNLDFTIKVIILNILVAFLIFDFCSQIWLPKYNLGGIPTIERINIYYAFWTTQSNYIVVFYLIFTISLQKIYGTQRLLGLEIAVTTYITVTFIVFWFGLLASPDEIGAYRPINWVSTIVLHLAIPMFMVFNFATSTGNVYMSIEEFNKVGILLVCAYPFLYLIFVMVRGELRFIQYSEAFFEHIYSYNDNNTFPGWESLFGPDGVVIGIIDREARFGSQFYYPYWFLDIHKYRLTYNLNSDGTQIVSFAHDNPQWTYIVMFVGSCFGIAGVFIGVTLGFLSLNNSKYYRWHTLNDVVLSKEEHDYRMAQRKANRYAAKQERRKVRIHDKVEWLNFKRKLRLIPKEYHEREIEEFKREKNQIWAEQQWGIEEYIIAKRQYKKVFDDMIAGLSKKDSDIVLRNIKEAKRFQKLVKKGVTISKVRFE
;
A
#
# COMPACT_ATOMS: atom_id res chain seq x y z
N MET A 1 -9.27 12.90 19.07
CA MET A 1 -10.61 13.46 18.86
C MET A 1 -11.55 12.32 18.59
N LYS A 2 -12.50 12.04 19.49
CA LYS A 2 -13.65 11.21 19.13
C LYS A 2 -14.49 12.08 18.19
N THR A 3 -14.46 11.83 16.88
CA THR A 3 -15.49 12.38 16.01
C THR A 3 -16.84 11.93 16.56
N SER A 4 -17.84 12.81 16.58
CA SER A 4 -19.16 12.40 17.05
C SER A 4 -19.65 11.25 16.17
N ARG A 5 -20.29 10.23 16.77
CA ARG A 5 -20.81 9.08 16.01
C ARG A 5 -21.69 9.52 14.83
N ASN A 6 -22.39 10.65 15.00
CA ASN A 6 -23.22 11.28 13.99
C ASN A 6 -22.40 11.86 12.84
N LEU A 7 -21.26 12.51 13.10
CA LEU A 7 -20.38 13.04 12.05
C LEU A 7 -19.81 11.90 11.18
N ASP A 8 -19.32 10.83 11.81
CA ASP A 8 -18.79 9.67 11.08
C ASP A 8 -19.85 9.01 10.20
N PHE A 9 -21.06 8.84 10.73
CA PHE A 9 -22.20 8.32 9.97
C PHE A 9 -22.52 9.22 8.77
N THR A 10 -22.66 10.53 8.99
CA THR A 10 -22.94 11.50 7.91
C THR A 10 -21.86 11.49 6.83
N ILE A 11 -20.58 11.44 7.22
CA ILE A 11 -19.47 11.37 6.26
C ILE A 11 -19.58 10.09 5.40
N LYS A 12 -19.84 8.93 6.00
CA LYS A 12 -19.98 7.67 5.26
C LYS A 12 -21.17 7.69 4.29
N VAL A 13 -22.30 8.29 4.69
CA VAL A 13 -23.47 8.45 3.82
C VAL A 13 -23.17 9.39 2.65
N ILE A 14 -22.49 10.51 2.89
CA ILE A 14 -22.07 11.43 1.81
C ILE A 14 -21.13 10.72 0.84
N ILE A 15 -20.10 10.03 1.35
CA ILE A 15 -19.16 9.27 0.53
C ILE A 15 -19.89 8.19 -0.28
N LEU A 16 -20.83 7.46 0.32
CA LEU A 16 -21.61 6.43 -0.37
C LEU A 16 -22.41 7.02 -1.53
N ASN A 17 -23.14 8.12 -1.30
CA ASN A 17 -23.94 8.76 -2.35
C ASN A 17 -23.08 9.26 -3.51
N ILE A 18 -21.96 9.94 -3.19
CA ILE A 18 -21.01 10.40 -4.20
C ILE A 18 -20.42 9.21 -4.97
N LEU A 19 -19.99 8.16 -4.27
CA LEU A 19 -19.40 6.98 -4.89
C LEU A 19 -20.39 6.27 -5.83
N VAL A 20 -21.65 6.07 -5.41
CA VAL A 20 -22.69 5.47 -6.26
C VAL A 20 -22.98 6.34 -7.47
N ALA A 21 -23.14 7.66 -7.30
CA ALA A 21 -23.38 8.58 -8.41
C ALA A 21 -22.24 8.56 -9.43
N PHE A 22 -20.99 8.57 -8.97
CA PHE A 22 -19.82 8.50 -9.85
C PHE A 22 -19.62 7.13 -10.48
N LEU A 23 -19.99 6.02 -9.83
CA LEU A 23 -19.96 4.69 -10.45
C LEU A 23 -21.01 4.57 -11.56
N ILE A 24 -22.21 5.10 -11.36
CA ILE A 24 -23.24 5.15 -12.41
C ILE A 24 -22.75 6.02 -13.57
N PHE A 25 -22.22 7.20 -13.27
CA PHE A 25 -21.65 8.09 -14.27
C PHE A 25 -20.50 7.45 -15.05
N ASP A 26 -19.59 6.77 -14.36
CA ASP A 26 -18.45 6.07 -14.96
C ASP A 26 -18.90 4.89 -15.84
N PHE A 27 -19.89 4.11 -15.38
CA PHE A 27 -20.49 3.05 -16.19
C PHE A 27 -21.14 3.60 -17.48
N CYS A 28 -21.92 4.68 -17.36
CA CYS A 28 -22.52 5.36 -18.51
C CYS A 28 -21.45 5.92 -19.45
N SER A 29 -20.35 6.48 -18.92
CA SER A 29 -19.25 7.00 -19.73
C SER A 29 -18.55 5.89 -20.53
N GLN A 30 -18.37 4.69 -19.97
CA GLN A 30 -17.80 3.56 -20.70
C GLN A 30 -18.68 3.08 -21.87
N ILE A 31 -20.00 3.22 -21.74
CA ILE A 31 -20.94 2.84 -22.81
C ILE A 31 -20.97 3.90 -23.90
N TRP A 32 -21.10 5.19 -23.55
CA TRP A 32 -21.41 6.26 -24.50
C TRP A 32 -20.18 7.05 -24.98
N LEU A 33 -19.17 7.20 -24.11
CA LEU A 33 -17.96 8.01 -24.35
C LEU A 33 -16.69 7.27 -23.86
N PRO A 34 -16.41 6.06 -24.38
CA PRO A 34 -15.26 5.29 -23.95
C PRO A 34 -13.94 6.04 -24.19
N LYS A 35 -12.88 5.59 -23.51
CA LYS A 35 -11.51 6.03 -23.79
C LYS A 35 -11.19 5.87 -25.28
N TYR A 36 -10.26 6.68 -25.79
CA TYR A 36 -9.90 6.65 -27.21
C TYR A 36 -9.45 5.25 -27.67
N ASN A 37 -8.63 4.57 -26.86
CA ASN A 37 -8.16 3.19 -27.12
C ASN A 37 -9.26 2.11 -27.01
N LEU A 38 -10.42 2.43 -26.43
CA LEU A 38 -11.54 1.51 -26.30
C LEU A 38 -12.69 1.83 -27.26
N GLY A 39 -12.63 2.93 -28.01
CA GLY A 39 -13.72 3.37 -28.89
C GLY A 39 -14.06 2.39 -30.03
N GLY A 40 -13.05 1.65 -30.53
CA GLY A 40 -13.25 0.64 -31.57
C GLY A 40 -13.67 -0.74 -31.07
N ILE A 41 -13.83 -0.90 -29.75
CA ILE A 41 -14.22 -2.18 -29.14
C ILE A 41 -15.75 -2.22 -28.97
N PRO A 42 -16.44 -3.30 -29.36
CA PRO A 42 -17.79 -3.66 -28.93
C PRO A 42 -18.25 -3.25 -27.53
N THR A 43 -19.46 -2.70 -27.39
CA THR A 43 -20.00 -2.28 -26.06
C THR A 43 -19.97 -3.40 -25.02
N ILE A 44 -20.36 -4.63 -25.38
CA ILE A 44 -20.35 -5.77 -24.46
C ILE A 44 -18.92 -6.12 -23.99
N GLU A 45 -17.94 -6.02 -24.89
CA GLU A 45 -16.54 -6.25 -24.59
C GLU A 45 -15.95 -5.11 -23.76
N ARG A 46 -16.35 -3.86 -24.03
CA ARG A 46 -15.97 -2.70 -23.19
C ARG A 46 -16.45 -2.90 -21.76
N ILE A 47 -17.68 -3.37 -21.56
CA ILE A 47 -18.23 -3.68 -20.24
C ILE A 47 -17.43 -4.83 -19.59
N ASN A 48 -17.10 -5.88 -20.36
CA ASN A 48 -16.28 -6.98 -19.86
C ASN A 48 -14.88 -6.51 -19.42
N ILE A 49 -14.22 -5.66 -20.22
CA ILE A 49 -12.94 -5.03 -19.90
C ILE A 49 -13.08 -4.14 -18.66
N TYR A 50 -14.11 -3.31 -18.60
CA TYR A 50 -14.37 -2.40 -17.49
C TYR A 50 -14.47 -3.13 -16.14
N TYR A 51 -15.24 -4.20 -16.07
CA TYR A 51 -15.38 -5.00 -14.84
C TYR A 51 -14.17 -5.89 -14.54
N ALA A 52 -13.25 -6.06 -15.47
CA ALA A 52 -12.00 -6.78 -15.24
C ALA A 52 -10.95 -5.94 -14.48
N PHE A 53 -11.10 -4.61 -14.42
CA PHE A 53 -10.18 -3.76 -13.65
C PHE A 53 -10.36 -3.95 -12.14
N TRP A 54 -9.25 -4.21 -11.44
CA TRP A 54 -9.20 -4.23 -9.97
C TRP A 54 -9.80 -2.96 -9.37
N THR A 55 -9.52 -1.81 -9.98
CA THR A 55 -9.99 -0.51 -9.50
C THR A 55 -11.50 -0.43 -9.49
N THR A 56 -12.15 -0.85 -10.58
CA THR A 56 -13.61 -0.98 -10.68
C THR A 56 -14.14 -1.89 -9.58
N GLN A 57 -13.65 -3.14 -9.52
CA GLN A 57 -14.14 -4.13 -8.55
C GLN A 57 -13.97 -3.66 -7.09
N SER A 58 -12.83 -3.03 -6.78
CA SER A 58 -12.54 -2.50 -5.44
C SER A 58 -13.46 -1.35 -5.04
N ASN A 59 -13.87 -0.49 -5.98
CA ASN A 59 -14.84 0.58 -5.72
C ASN A 59 -16.23 0.00 -5.38
N TYR A 60 -16.67 -1.05 -6.10
CA TYR A 60 -17.92 -1.75 -5.77
C TYR A 60 -17.84 -2.42 -4.39
N ILE A 61 -16.71 -3.05 -4.04
CA ILE A 61 -16.50 -3.60 -2.69
C ILE A 61 -16.63 -2.50 -1.61
N VAL A 62 -16.09 -1.29 -1.87
CA VAL A 62 -16.24 -0.15 -0.95
C VAL A 62 -17.71 0.26 -0.80
N VAL A 63 -18.49 0.30 -1.89
CA VAL A 63 -19.94 0.56 -1.83
C VAL A 63 -20.64 -0.45 -0.92
N PHE A 64 -20.43 -1.75 -1.16
CA PHE A 64 -21.03 -2.80 -0.35
C PHE A 64 -20.60 -2.71 1.11
N TYR A 65 -19.33 -2.42 1.38
CA TYR A 65 -18.83 -2.17 2.72
C TYR A 65 -19.51 -0.97 3.40
N LEU A 66 -19.67 0.15 2.70
CA LEU A 66 -20.32 1.33 3.25
C LEU A 66 -21.79 1.06 3.55
N ILE A 67 -22.52 0.41 2.65
CA ILE A 67 -23.91 -0.04 2.89
C ILE A 67 -23.97 -0.94 4.12
N PHE A 68 -23.11 -1.96 4.18
CA PHE A 68 -23.07 -2.91 5.29
C PHE A 68 -22.78 -2.23 6.63
N THR A 69 -21.78 -1.35 6.68
CA THR A 69 -21.39 -0.65 7.91
C THR A 69 -22.40 0.38 8.37
N ILE A 70 -23.03 1.13 7.46
CA ILE A 70 -24.11 2.07 7.76
C ILE A 70 -25.32 1.31 8.32
N SER A 71 -25.69 0.19 7.69
CA SER A 71 -26.80 -0.65 8.14
C SER A 71 -26.53 -1.27 9.52
N LEU A 72 -25.35 -1.85 9.75
CA LEU A 72 -24.97 -2.40 11.07
C LEU A 72 -24.98 -1.34 12.17
N GLN A 73 -24.45 -0.14 11.88
CA GLN A 73 -24.40 0.95 12.85
C GLN A 73 -25.80 1.43 13.24
N LYS A 74 -26.76 1.41 12.29
CA LYS A 74 -28.15 1.83 12.53
C LYS A 74 -28.96 0.75 13.26
N ILE A 75 -28.79 -0.52 12.89
CA ILE A 75 -29.62 -1.63 13.41
C ILE A 75 -29.16 -2.06 14.80
N TYR A 76 -27.85 -2.27 15.00
CA TYR A 76 -27.33 -2.93 16.19
C TYR A 76 -26.55 -2.01 17.12
N GLY A 77 -26.29 -0.77 16.70
CA GLY A 77 -25.41 0.16 17.45
C GLY A 77 -24.00 -0.41 17.69
N THR A 78 -23.64 -1.49 16.98
CA THR A 78 -22.45 -2.30 17.23
C THR A 78 -21.18 -1.55 16.87
N GLN A 79 -20.12 -1.85 17.62
CA GLN A 79 -18.78 -1.38 17.29
C GLN A 79 -18.31 -1.95 15.95
N ARG A 80 -17.48 -1.16 15.27
CA ARG A 80 -16.96 -1.47 13.94
C ARG A 80 -16.09 -2.72 13.95
N LEU A 81 -16.22 -3.53 12.90
CA LEU A 81 -15.33 -4.67 12.65
C LEU A 81 -13.99 -4.15 12.13
N LEU A 82 -13.04 -3.89 13.04
CA LEU A 82 -11.73 -3.32 12.73
C LEU A 82 -11.00 -4.10 11.60
N GLY A 83 -11.11 -5.43 11.57
CA GLY A 83 -10.49 -6.25 10.53
C GLY A 83 -11.03 -5.95 9.13
N LEU A 84 -12.35 -5.80 9.00
CA LEU A 84 -12.99 -5.45 7.72
C LEU A 84 -12.65 -4.02 7.30
N GLU A 85 -12.63 -3.09 8.25
CA GLU A 85 -12.29 -1.69 8.01
C GLU A 85 -10.82 -1.53 7.55
N ILE A 86 -9.89 -2.28 8.15
CA ILE A 86 -8.49 -2.38 7.70
C ILE A 86 -8.40 -2.99 6.29
N ALA A 87 -9.14 -4.06 6.02
CA ALA A 87 -9.13 -4.72 4.71
C ALA A 87 -9.59 -3.77 3.60
N VAL A 88 -10.75 -3.14 3.75
CA VAL A 88 -11.31 -2.23 2.74
C VAL A 88 -10.46 -0.98 2.58
N THR A 89 -9.94 -0.43 3.68
CA THR A 89 -9.05 0.74 3.62
C THR A 89 -7.71 0.38 2.95
N THR A 90 -7.18 -0.82 3.18
CA THR A 90 -6.02 -1.33 2.45
C THR A 90 -6.35 -1.45 0.97
N TYR A 91 -7.48 -2.04 0.60
CA TYR A 91 -7.86 -2.26 -0.80
C TYR A 91 -7.94 -0.94 -1.55
N ILE A 92 -8.68 0.04 -1.02
CA ILE A 92 -8.83 1.35 -1.68
C ILE A 92 -7.50 2.12 -1.73
N THR A 93 -6.62 1.96 -0.74
CA THR A 93 -5.28 2.58 -0.73
C THR A 93 -4.37 1.95 -1.77
N VAL A 94 -4.37 0.62 -1.88
CA VAL A 94 -3.56 -0.06 -2.89
C VAL A 94 -4.13 0.19 -4.28
N THR A 95 -5.46 0.24 -4.44
CA THR A 95 -6.12 0.69 -5.67
C THR A 95 -5.62 2.06 -6.08
N PHE A 96 -5.61 3.02 -5.16
CA PHE A 96 -5.04 4.36 -5.41
C PHE A 96 -3.58 4.29 -5.87
N ILE A 97 -2.72 3.56 -5.16
CA ILE A 97 -1.29 3.47 -5.49
C ILE A 97 -1.08 2.80 -6.85
N VAL A 98 -1.68 1.62 -7.08
CA VAL A 98 -1.51 0.82 -8.30
C VAL A 98 -2.10 1.54 -9.50
N PHE A 99 -3.26 2.19 -9.35
CA PHE A 99 -3.88 2.95 -10.43
C PHE A 99 -3.01 4.12 -10.87
N TRP A 100 -2.61 4.99 -9.93
CA TRP A 100 -1.82 6.18 -10.30
C TRP A 100 -0.41 5.82 -10.75
N PHE A 101 0.22 4.81 -10.13
CA PHE A 101 1.52 4.33 -10.62
C PHE A 101 1.38 3.71 -12.01
N GLY A 102 0.36 2.85 -12.22
CA GLY A 102 0.10 2.22 -13.52
C GLY A 102 -0.22 3.22 -14.62
N LEU A 103 -0.99 4.27 -14.31
CA LEU A 103 -1.33 5.35 -15.23
C LEU A 103 -0.10 6.21 -15.54
N LEU A 104 0.64 6.66 -14.53
CA LEU A 104 1.82 7.51 -14.71
C LEU A 104 2.99 6.80 -15.42
N ALA A 105 3.06 5.47 -15.28
CA ALA A 105 4.09 4.66 -15.92
C ALA A 105 3.77 4.29 -17.38
N SER A 106 2.57 4.61 -17.89
CA SER A 106 2.19 4.31 -19.28
C SER A 106 1.76 5.57 -20.04
N PRO A 107 2.63 6.13 -20.90
CA PRO A 107 2.31 7.29 -21.74
C PRO A 107 1.10 7.04 -22.66
N ASP A 108 0.99 5.82 -23.19
CA ASP A 108 -0.13 5.39 -24.05
C ASP A 108 -1.46 5.43 -23.29
N GLU A 109 -1.45 5.14 -21.98
CA GLU A 109 -2.65 5.19 -21.14
C GLU A 109 -3.09 6.61 -20.84
N ILE A 110 -2.16 7.50 -20.51
CA ILE A 110 -2.47 8.91 -20.20
C ILE A 110 -3.13 9.59 -21.41
N GLY A 111 -2.62 9.34 -22.61
CA GLY A 111 -3.15 9.88 -23.86
C GLY A 111 -4.53 9.35 -24.25
N ALA A 112 -4.96 8.21 -23.69
CA ALA A 112 -6.23 7.57 -24.04
C ALA A 112 -7.45 8.18 -23.32
N TYR A 113 -7.26 8.99 -22.27
CA TYR A 113 -8.37 9.56 -21.49
C TYR A 113 -8.96 10.81 -22.16
N ARG A 114 -10.27 10.76 -22.40
CA ARG A 114 -11.08 11.96 -22.70
C ARG A 114 -11.18 12.85 -21.45
N PRO A 115 -11.38 14.18 -21.59
CA PRO A 115 -11.57 15.08 -20.45
C PRO A 115 -12.65 14.62 -19.46
N ILE A 116 -13.74 14.04 -19.97
CA ILE A 116 -14.84 13.50 -19.13
C ILE A 116 -14.40 12.29 -18.29
N ASN A 117 -13.53 11.44 -18.84
CA ASN A 117 -13.00 10.26 -18.15
C ASN A 117 -12.00 10.66 -17.05
N TRP A 118 -11.30 11.78 -17.23
CA TRP A 118 -10.43 12.36 -16.19
C TRP A 118 -11.20 12.78 -14.95
N VAL A 119 -12.38 13.39 -15.10
CA VAL A 119 -13.21 13.80 -13.96
C VAL A 119 -13.62 12.58 -13.12
N SER A 120 -14.16 11.53 -13.77
CA SER A 120 -14.48 10.27 -13.10
C SER A 120 -13.25 9.68 -12.42
N THR A 121 -12.13 9.64 -13.13
CA THR A 121 -10.87 9.06 -12.66
C THR A 121 -10.34 9.74 -11.40
N ILE A 122 -10.31 11.08 -11.38
CA ILE A 122 -9.83 11.86 -10.23
C ILE A 122 -10.75 11.63 -9.02
N VAL A 123 -12.07 11.61 -9.23
CA VAL A 123 -12.99 11.43 -8.11
C VAL A 123 -12.92 10.00 -7.54
N LEU A 124 -13.05 8.99 -8.40
CA LEU A 124 -13.09 7.58 -8.00
C LEU A 124 -11.74 7.05 -7.51
N HIS A 125 -10.63 7.49 -8.11
CA HIS A 125 -9.32 6.90 -7.86
C HIS A 125 -8.35 7.82 -7.12
N LEU A 126 -8.74 9.05 -6.74
CA LEU A 126 -7.92 9.94 -5.90
C LEU A 126 -8.72 10.51 -4.74
N ALA A 127 -9.81 11.26 -5.01
CA ALA A 127 -10.55 11.96 -3.96
C ALA A 127 -11.18 10.97 -2.95
N ILE A 128 -11.98 10.00 -3.43
CA ILE A 128 -12.65 9.03 -2.55
C ILE A 128 -11.65 8.18 -1.75
N PRO A 129 -10.59 7.59 -2.35
CA PRO A 129 -9.55 6.91 -1.59
C PRO A 129 -8.91 7.78 -0.50
N MET A 130 -8.57 9.04 -0.80
CA MET A 130 -8.02 9.96 0.20
C MET A 130 -9.00 10.22 1.36
N PHE A 131 -10.28 10.43 1.05
CA PHE A 131 -11.30 10.60 2.08
C PHE A 131 -11.49 9.34 2.94
N MET A 132 -11.46 8.15 2.34
CA MET A 132 -11.55 6.88 3.07
C MET A 132 -10.35 6.69 4.00
N VAL A 133 -9.13 6.93 3.50
CA VAL A 133 -7.90 6.87 4.32
C VAL A 133 -7.92 7.90 5.44
N PHE A 134 -8.37 9.13 5.16
CA PHE A 134 -8.50 10.17 6.18
C PHE A 134 -9.56 9.80 7.23
N ASN A 135 -10.70 9.26 6.81
CA ASN A 135 -11.75 8.80 7.72
C ASN A 135 -11.23 7.67 8.61
N PHE A 136 -10.58 6.64 8.04
CA PHE A 136 -9.94 5.59 8.80
C PHE A 136 -8.94 6.17 9.81
N ALA A 137 -8.03 7.01 9.32
CA ALA A 137 -7.02 7.62 10.16
C ALA A 137 -7.67 8.37 11.32
N THR A 138 -8.70 9.18 11.11
CA THR A 138 -9.31 9.98 12.19
C THR A 138 -10.14 9.16 13.18
N SER A 139 -10.77 8.08 12.74
CA SER A 139 -11.76 7.34 13.52
C SER A 139 -11.23 6.03 14.15
N THR A 140 -10.04 5.57 13.76
CA THR A 140 -9.36 4.38 14.31
C THR A 140 -8.76 4.61 15.71
N GLY A 141 -8.42 3.54 16.42
CA GLY A 141 -7.78 3.56 17.75
C GLY A 141 -8.68 3.26 18.94
N ASN A 142 -9.86 2.69 18.72
CA ASN A 142 -10.80 2.31 19.80
C ASN A 142 -10.59 0.87 20.28
N VAL A 143 -10.04 0.00 19.44
CA VAL A 143 -9.85 -1.43 19.73
C VAL A 143 -8.39 -1.78 19.45
N TYR A 144 -7.75 -2.48 20.38
CA TYR A 144 -6.44 -3.04 20.15
C TYR A 144 -6.56 -4.34 19.36
N MET A 145 -5.69 -4.53 18.38
CA MET A 145 -5.60 -5.78 17.64
C MET A 145 -4.14 -6.16 17.48
N SER A 146 -3.76 -7.33 18.00
CA SER A 146 -2.36 -7.76 17.92
C SER A 146 -2.00 -8.19 16.50
N ILE A 147 -0.72 -8.03 16.12
CA ILE A 147 -0.24 -8.47 14.80
C ILE A 147 -0.40 -9.99 14.67
N GLU A 148 -0.12 -10.76 15.73
CA GLU A 148 -0.24 -12.22 15.68
C GLU A 148 -1.69 -12.69 15.48
N GLU A 149 -2.64 -12.06 16.18
CA GLU A 149 -4.07 -12.34 16.02
C GLU A 149 -4.56 -11.95 14.63
N PHE A 150 -4.15 -10.77 14.15
CA PHE A 150 -4.50 -10.32 12.80
C PHE A 150 -3.85 -11.17 11.71
N ASN A 151 -2.63 -11.66 11.90
CA ASN A 151 -1.92 -12.48 10.91
C ASN A 151 -2.58 -13.85 10.69
N LYS A 152 -3.21 -14.46 11.71
CA LYS A 152 -3.78 -15.81 11.61
C LYS A 152 -4.91 -15.91 10.57
N VAL A 153 -5.74 -14.87 10.48
CA VAL A 153 -6.95 -14.87 9.62
C VAL A 153 -7.07 -13.58 8.83
N GLY A 154 -6.77 -12.43 9.44
CA GLY A 154 -6.91 -11.11 8.84
C GLY A 154 -6.01 -10.91 7.61
N ILE A 155 -4.70 -11.19 7.70
CA ILE A 155 -3.81 -11.06 6.54
C ILE A 155 -4.21 -12.02 5.42
N LEU A 156 -4.55 -13.27 5.75
CA LEU A 156 -4.97 -14.25 4.75
C LEU A 156 -6.22 -13.76 4.00
N LEU A 157 -7.24 -13.25 4.72
CA LEU A 157 -8.44 -12.68 4.11
C LEU A 157 -8.11 -11.46 3.24
N VAL A 158 -7.25 -10.56 3.73
CA VAL A 158 -6.83 -9.37 2.97
C VAL A 158 -6.09 -9.77 1.70
N CYS A 159 -5.22 -10.78 1.74
CA CYS A 159 -4.44 -11.21 0.58
C CYS A 159 -5.19 -12.16 -0.36
N ALA A 160 -6.23 -12.86 0.11
CA ALA A 160 -6.98 -13.83 -0.68
C ALA A 160 -7.62 -13.20 -1.92
N TYR A 161 -8.29 -12.05 -1.77
CA TYR A 161 -8.96 -11.40 -2.89
C TYR A 161 -7.99 -10.89 -3.98
N PRO A 162 -6.90 -10.14 -3.67
CA PRO A 162 -5.86 -9.80 -4.65
C PRO A 162 -5.26 -11.01 -5.37
N PHE A 163 -5.04 -12.11 -4.65
CA PHE A 163 -4.51 -13.33 -5.22
C PHE A 163 -5.49 -13.99 -6.20
N LEU A 164 -6.77 -14.12 -5.81
CA LEU A 164 -7.82 -14.65 -6.68
C LEU A 164 -8.05 -13.75 -7.90
N TYR A 165 -8.00 -12.43 -7.71
CA TYR A 165 -8.06 -11.47 -8.82
C TYR A 165 -6.91 -11.67 -9.80
N LEU A 166 -5.68 -11.88 -9.31
CA LEU A 166 -4.53 -12.13 -10.18
C LEU A 166 -4.73 -13.40 -11.02
N ILE A 167 -5.23 -14.48 -10.42
CA ILE A 167 -5.55 -15.71 -11.17
C ILE A 167 -6.60 -15.40 -12.24
N PHE A 168 -7.71 -14.75 -11.85
CA PHE A 168 -8.80 -14.39 -12.75
C PHE A 168 -8.30 -13.56 -13.94
N VAL A 169 -7.51 -12.52 -13.68
CA VAL A 169 -7.08 -11.58 -14.72
C VAL A 169 -6.07 -12.19 -15.68
N MET A 170 -5.20 -13.07 -15.19
CA MET A 170 -4.24 -13.79 -16.04
C MET A 170 -4.97 -14.80 -16.94
N VAL A 171 -5.88 -15.61 -16.38
CA VAL A 171 -6.68 -16.56 -17.17
C VAL A 171 -7.52 -15.83 -18.22
N ARG A 172 -8.18 -14.72 -17.83
CA ARG A 172 -8.95 -13.89 -18.75
C ARG A 172 -8.07 -13.32 -19.86
N GLY A 173 -6.90 -12.78 -19.53
CA GLY A 173 -6.01 -12.16 -20.51
C GLY A 173 -5.52 -13.15 -21.55
N GLU A 174 -5.11 -14.34 -21.13
CA GLU A 174 -4.70 -15.43 -22.02
C GLU A 174 -5.84 -15.90 -22.94
N LEU A 175 -7.05 -16.11 -22.40
CA LEU A 175 -8.20 -16.51 -23.20
C LEU A 175 -8.55 -15.46 -24.27
N ARG A 176 -8.48 -14.17 -23.92
CA ARG A 176 -8.70 -13.07 -24.87
C ARG A 176 -7.58 -12.97 -25.89
N PHE A 177 -6.34 -13.19 -25.48
CA PHE A 177 -5.20 -13.16 -26.38
C PHE A 177 -5.31 -14.27 -27.43
N ILE A 178 -5.76 -15.48 -27.04
CA ILE A 178 -6.04 -16.58 -27.97
C ILE A 178 -7.18 -16.20 -28.93
N GLN A 179 -8.30 -15.69 -28.39
CA GLN A 179 -9.50 -15.36 -29.17
C GLN A 179 -9.28 -14.21 -30.16
N TYR A 180 -8.49 -13.22 -29.76
CA TYR A 180 -8.25 -12.00 -30.52
C TYR A 180 -6.77 -11.86 -30.92
N SER A 181 -6.14 -12.99 -31.23
CA SER A 181 -4.75 -13.08 -31.64
C SER A 181 -4.47 -12.35 -32.97
N GLU A 182 -3.21 -12.33 -33.39
CA GLU A 182 -2.78 -11.80 -34.69
C GLU A 182 -3.65 -12.30 -35.85
N ALA A 183 -3.99 -13.60 -35.87
CA ALA A 183 -4.86 -14.18 -36.90
C ALA A 183 -6.26 -13.55 -36.95
N PHE A 184 -6.83 -13.19 -35.79
CA PHE A 184 -8.12 -12.49 -35.74
C PHE A 184 -7.98 -11.06 -36.28
N PHE A 185 -6.89 -10.38 -35.93
CA PHE A 185 -6.60 -9.02 -36.38
C PHE A 185 -6.35 -8.95 -37.88
N GLU A 186 -5.50 -9.84 -38.41
CA GLU A 186 -5.30 -10.00 -39.85
C GLU A 186 -6.63 -10.24 -40.54
N HIS A 187 -7.46 -11.14 -40.01
CA HIS A 187 -8.75 -11.46 -40.61
C HIS A 187 -9.71 -10.25 -40.67
N ILE A 188 -9.85 -9.48 -39.59
CA ILE A 188 -10.76 -8.31 -39.55
C ILE A 188 -10.29 -7.18 -40.47
N TYR A 189 -8.98 -6.97 -40.59
CA TYR A 189 -8.43 -5.84 -41.34
C TYR A 189 -8.00 -6.20 -42.77
N SER A 190 -7.98 -7.50 -43.13
CA SER A 190 -7.68 -8.04 -44.47
C SER A 190 -8.70 -7.71 -45.56
N TYR A 191 -9.89 -7.24 -45.19
CA TYR A 191 -10.95 -6.92 -46.14
C TYR A 191 -10.74 -5.54 -46.77
N ASN A 192 -10.44 -5.56 -48.07
CA ASN A 192 -10.36 -4.36 -48.92
C ASN A 192 -11.73 -3.64 -48.96
N ASP A 193 -11.67 -2.35 -48.65
CA ASP A 193 -12.62 -1.27 -48.95
C ASP A 193 -14.14 -1.61 -48.95
N ASN A 194 -14.80 -1.16 -47.89
CA ASN A 194 -16.26 -0.94 -47.73
C ASN A 194 -17.16 -2.06 -47.20
N ASN A 195 -16.65 -3.25 -46.85
CA ASN A 195 -17.47 -4.23 -46.14
C ASN A 195 -16.94 -4.46 -44.72
N THR A 196 -17.66 -3.88 -43.76
CA THR A 196 -17.62 -4.26 -42.35
C THR A 196 -17.79 -5.77 -42.23
N PHE A 197 -16.99 -6.40 -41.35
CA PHE A 197 -17.03 -7.83 -41.11
C PHE A 197 -18.48 -8.27 -40.81
N PRO A 198 -19.09 -9.18 -41.60
CA PRO A 198 -20.45 -9.64 -41.36
C PRO A 198 -20.48 -10.36 -40.00
N GLY A 199 -21.04 -9.73 -38.99
CA GLY A 199 -20.98 -10.21 -37.60
C GLY A 199 -20.60 -9.13 -36.59
N TRP A 200 -19.79 -8.15 -36.99
CA TRP A 200 -19.38 -7.06 -36.10
C TRP A 200 -20.52 -6.05 -35.88
N GLU A 201 -21.36 -5.83 -36.89
CA GLU A 201 -22.56 -5.00 -36.78
C GLU A 201 -23.72 -5.74 -36.08
N SER A 202 -23.87 -7.05 -36.33
CA SER A 202 -24.96 -7.86 -35.76
C SER A 202 -24.80 -8.20 -34.28
N LEU A 203 -23.63 -7.91 -33.69
CA LEU A 203 -23.37 -8.06 -32.25
C LEU A 203 -23.89 -6.86 -31.43
N PHE A 204 -24.39 -5.77 -32.04
CA PHE A 204 -24.74 -4.53 -31.32
C PHE A 204 -26.13 -3.97 -31.66
N GLY A 205 -27.07 -4.22 -30.75
CA GLY A 205 -28.29 -3.43 -30.56
C GLY A 205 -29.43 -3.73 -31.54
N PRO A 206 -30.71 -3.60 -31.12
CA PRO A 206 -31.81 -3.58 -32.07
C PRO A 206 -31.66 -2.32 -32.95
N ASP A 207 -31.83 -2.51 -34.26
CA ASP A 207 -31.98 -1.44 -35.26
C ASP A 207 -30.77 -0.52 -35.51
N GLY A 208 -29.67 -1.07 -36.03
CA GLY A 208 -28.73 -0.31 -36.89
C GLY A 208 -27.93 0.82 -36.23
N VAL A 209 -27.92 0.92 -34.90
CA VAL A 209 -27.05 1.86 -34.19
C VAL A 209 -25.66 1.23 -34.08
N VAL A 210 -24.74 1.65 -34.96
CA VAL A 210 -23.35 1.19 -34.95
C VAL A 210 -22.62 1.76 -33.71
N ILE A 211 -22.51 0.99 -32.62
CA ILE A 211 -21.79 1.39 -31.38
C ILE A 211 -20.40 0.74 -31.29
N GLY A 212 -19.70 0.68 -32.43
CA GLY A 212 -18.30 0.27 -32.55
C GLY A 212 -17.78 0.57 -33.95
N ILE A 213 -16.79 1.46 -34.06
CA ILE A 213 -16.16 1.81 -35.34
C ILE A 213 -14.84 1.04 -35.43
N ILE A 214 -14.68 0.19 -36.44
CA ILE A 214 -13.36 -0.34 -36.79
C ILE A 214 -12.60 0.79 -37.47
N ASP A 215 -11.96 1.62 -36.66
CA ASP A 215 -11.08 2.69 -37.13
C ASP A 215 -9.69 2.10 -37.37
N ARG A 216 -9.13 2.34 -38.56
CA ARG A 216 -7.75 1.93 -38.90
C ARG A 216 -6.73 2.69 -38.04
N GLU A 217 -7.13 3.79 -37.42
CA GLU A 217 -6.34 4.55 -36.45
C GLU A 217 -6.49 4.06 -35.00
N ALA A 218 -7.51 3.22 -34.70
CA ALA A 218 -7.72 2.70 -33.35
C ALA A 218 -6.66 1.65 -32.99
N ARG A 219 -5.83 1.98 -31.99
CA ARG A 219 -4.79 1.09 -31.47
C ARG A 219 -5.33 0.29 -30.29
N PHE A 220 -5.41 -1.03 -30.45
CA PHE A 220 -5.72 -1.93 -29.33
C PHE A 220 -4.48 -2.03 -28.44
N GLY A 221 -4.58 -1.44 -27.25
CA GLY A 221 -3.52 -1.51 -26.24
C GLY A 221 -3.59 -2.79 -25.41
N SER A 222 -2.62 -2.97 -24.52
CA SER A 222 -2.58 -4.11 -23.58
C SER A 222 -3.87 -4.23 -22.76
N GLN A 223 -4.56 -3.11 -22.46
CA GLN A 223 -5.87 -3.06 -21.79
C GLN A 223 -6.97 -3.91 -22.41
N PHE A 224 -6.87 -4.19 -23.71
CA PHE A 224 -7.82 -5.07 -24.37
C PHE A 224 -7.71 -6.52 -23.85
N TYR A 225 -6.50 -6.98 -23.57
CA TYR A 225 -6.21 -8.32 -23.05
C TYR A 225 -6.12 -8.30 -21.52
N TYR A 226 -5.20 -7.49 -21.01
CA TYR A 226 -4.83 -7.36 -19.61
C TYR A 226 -5.17 -5.95 -19.10
N PRO A 227 -5.94 -5.80 -18.02
CA PRO A 227 -6.28 -4.49 -17.45
C PRO A 227 -5.07 -3.60 -17.10
N TYR A 228 -3.91 -4.21 -16.81
CA TYR A 228 -2.69 -3.47 -16.47
C TYR A 228 -1.53 -3.89 -17.37
N TRP A 229 -0.75 -2.91 -17.84
CA TRP A 229 0.36 -3.13 -18.77
C TRP A 229 1.44 -4.07 -18.20
N PHE A 230 1.66 -4.09 -16.89
CA PHE A 230 2.66 -4.95 -16.24
C PHE A 230 2.21 -6.42 -16.10
N LEU A 231 0.95 -6.72 -16.45
CA LEU A 231 0.43 -8.09 -16.53
C LEU A 231 0.57 -8.69 -17.93
N ASP A 232 0.87 -7.84 -18.93
CA ASP A 232 1.05 -8.29 -20.30
C ASP A 232 2.37 -9.04 -20.43
N ILE A 233 2.26 -10.36 -20.59
CA ILE A 233 3.40 -11.26 -20.79
C ILE A 233 3.62 -11.58 -22.27
N HIS A 234 2.77 -11.05 -23.15
CA HIS A 234 2.87 -11.25 -24.59
C HIS A 234 3.69 -10.12 -25.23
N LYS A 235 4.40 -10.47 -26.30
CA LYS A 235 5.39 -9.58 -26.93
C LYS A 235 4.77 -8.63 -27.97
N TYR A 236 3.45 -8.60 -28.15
CA TYR A 236 2.85 -8.08 -29.38
C TYR A 236 2.23 -6.70 -29.21
N ARG A 237 2.62 -5.77 -30.10
CA ARG A 237 1.83 -4.57 -30.40
C ARG A 237 1.15 -4.75 -31.75
N LEU A 238 -0.17 -4.72 -31.77
CA LEU A 238 -0.97 -4.82 -32.99
C LEU A 238 -1.17 -3.41 -33.56
N THR A 239 -0.55 -3.12 -34.70
CA THR A 239 -0.68 -1.84 -35.39
C THR A 239 -0.96 -2.07 -36.86
N TYR A 240 -1.94 -1.36 -37.39
CA TYR A 240 -2.19 -1.27 -38.82
C TYR A 240 -1.17 -0.33 -39.46
N ASN A 241 -0.31 -0.83 -40.34
CA ASN A 241 0.57 0.00 -41.16
C ASN A 241 0.47 -0.46 -42.61
N LEU A 242 0.24 0.48 -43.54
CA LEU A 242 0.23 0.20 -44.96
C LEU A 242 1.68 0.24 -45.45
N ASN A 243 2.22 -0.89 -45.89
CA ASN A 243 3.46 -0.87 -46.65
C ASN A 243 3.23 -0.17 -48.01
N SER A 244 4.29 0.35 -48.62
CA SER A 244 4.28 0.97 -49.97
C SER A 244 3.70 0.07 -51.07
N ASP A 245 3.57 -1.23 -50.79
CA ASP A 245 3.23 -2.28 -51.76
C ASP A 245 1.80 -2.84 -51.52
N GLY A 246 1.02 -2.22 -50.63
CA GLY A 246 -0.38 -2.60 -50.38
C GLY A 246 -0.60 -3.87 -49.56
N THR A 247 0.45 -4.47 -48.99
CA THR A 247 0.34 -5.61 -48.06
C THR A 247 0.16 -5.15 -46.61
N GLN A 248 -0.78 -5.80 -45.89
CA GLN A 248 -1.34 -5.37 -44.62
C GLN A 248 -0.77 -6.12 -43.41
N ILE A 249 -0.35 -5.31 -42.42
CA ILE A 249 -0.03 -5.61 -41.00
C ILE A 249 1.21 -6.50 -40.77
N VAL A 250 2.10 -6.05 -39.87
CA VAL A 250 2.95 -6.98 -39.11
C VAL A 250 2.96 -6.54 -37.66
N SER A 251 2.58 -7.45 -36.78
CA SER A 251 2.73 -7.29 -35.34
C SER A 251 4.18 -6.93 -35.00
N PHE A 252 4.38 -5.88 -34.21
CA PHE A 252 5.73 -5.64 -33.67
C PHE A 252 5.85 -6.45 -32.40
N ALA A 253 6.67 -7.50 -32.48
CA ALA A 253 7.30 -8.07 -31.31
C ALA A 253 8.12 -6.95 -30.66
N HIS A 254 7.78 -6.47 -29.47
CA HIS A 254 8.56 -5.47 -28.74
C HIS A 254 10.07 -5.80 -28.77
N ASP A 255 10.95 -4.80 -28.87
CA ASP A 255 12.40 -5.03 -28.97
C ASP A 255 12.99 -5.81 -27.78
N ASN A 256 12.26 -5.86 -26.66
CA ASN A 256 12.69 -6.54 -25.46
C ASN A 256 12.44 -8.07 -25.52
N PRO A 257 13.37 -8.89 -25.02
CA PRO A 257 13.21 -10.34 -24.97
C PRO A 257 12.12 -10.76 -23.97
N GLN A 258 11.38 -11.84 -24.23
CA GLN A 258 10.23 -12.27 -23.42
C GLN A 258 10.53 -12.41 -21.92
N TRP A 259 11.76 -12.81 -21.56
CA TRP A 259 12.16 -12.93 -20.16
C TRP A 259 12.08 -11.60 -19.39
N THR A 260 12.22 -10.44 -20.03
CA THR A 260 12.07 -9.15 -19.34
C THR A 260 10.64 -8.92 -18.89
N TYR A 261 9.65 -9.32 -19.70
CA TYR A 261 8.22 -9.24 -19.36
C TYR A 261 7.88 -10.19 -18.21
N ILE A 262 8.41 -11.40 -18.23
CA ILE A 262 8.26 -12.36 -17.13
C ILE A 262 8.88 -11.80 -15.84
N VAL A 263 10.09 -11.23 -15.91
CA VAL A 263 10.74 -10.60 -14.75
C VAL A 263 9.94 -9.39 -14.25
N MET A 264 9.41 -8.55 -15.14
CA MET A 264 8.55 -7.41 -14.79
C MET A 264 7.23 -7.87 -14.15
N PHE A 265 6.61 -8.92 -14.66
CA PHE A 265 5.40 -9.52 -14.11
C PHE A 265 5.65 -10.08 -12.70
N VAL A 266 6.69 -10.91 -12.53
CA VAL A 266 7.07 -11.48 -11.24
C VAL A 266 7.45 -10.38 -10.24
N GLY A 267 8.24 -9.41 -10.68
CA GLY A 267 8.61 -8.23 -9.89
C GLY A 267 7.39 -7.41 -9.46
N SER A 268 6.44 -7.21 -10.36
CA SER A 268 5.16 -6.52 -10.08
C SER A 268 4.31 -7.30 -9.07
N CYS A 269 4.24 -8.63 -9.19
CA CYS A 269 3.52 -9.46 -8.22
C CYS A 269 4.10 -9.33 -6.80
N PHE A 270 5.43 -9.44 -6.66
CA PHE A 270 6.10 -9.23 -5.38
C PHE A 270 5.98 -7.80 -4.87
N GLY A 271 6.10 -6.81 -5.75
CA GLY A 271 5.93 -5.40 -5.43
C GLY A 271 4.54 -5.10 -4.88
N ILE A 272 3.50 -5.51 -5.60
CA ILE A 272 2.10 -5.33 -5.19
C ILE A 272 1.81 -6.07 -3.88
N ALA A 273 2.24 -7.33 -3.74
CA ALA A 273 2.09 -8.08 -2.49
C ALA A 273 2.79 -7.37 -1.31
N GLY A 274 4.00 -6.86 -1.53
CA GLY A 274 4.74 -6.06 -0.55
C GLY A 274 4.01 -4.79 -0.16
N VAL A 275 3.43 -4.06 -1.12
CA VAL A 275 2.61 -2.87 -0.84
C VAL A 275 1.36 -3.25 -0.05
N PHE A 276 0.64 -4.32 -0.43
CA PHE A 276 -0.54 -4.80 0.32
C PHE A 276 -0.21 -5.10 1.78
N ILE A 277 0.82 -5.91 2.04
CA ILE A 277 1.24 -6.28 3.39
C ILE A 277 1.72 -5.04 4.15
N GLY A 278 2.55 -4.20 3.52
CA GLY A 278 3.10 -2.98 4.12
C GLY A 278 2.02 -1.99 4.52
N VAL A 279 1.05 -1.72 3.64
CA VAL A 279 -0.09 -0.83 3.91
C VAL A 279 -0.98 -1.40 5.01
N THR A 280 -1.29 -2.70 4.97
CA THR A 280 -2.10 -3.38 6.00
C THR A 280 -1.45 -3.26 7.38
N LEU A 281 -0.17 -3.59 7.49
CA LEU A 281 0.60 -3.47 8.73
C LEU A 281 0.74 -2.00 9.17
N GLY A 282 0.84 -1.08 8.21
CA GLY A 282 0.84 0.36 8.44
C GLY A 282 -0.44 0.85 9.10
N PHE A 283 -1.61 0.45 8.58
CA PHE A 283 -2.91 0.79 9.16
C PHE A 283 -3.14 0.15 10.53
N LEU A 284 -2.73 -1.12 10.70
CA LEU A 284 -2.78 -1.79 12.00
C LEU A 284 -1.87 -1.08 13.03
N SER A 285 -0.67 -0.67 12.62
CA SER A 285 0.26 0.10 13.44
C SER A 285 -0.30 1.47 13.80
N LEU A 286 -0.95 2.16 12.86
CA LEU A 286 -1.62 3.43 13.09
C LEU A 286 -2.75 3.28 14.12
N ASN A 287 -3.61 2.27 13.97
CA ASN A 287 -4.68 1.94 14.93
C ASN A 287 -4.08 1.70 16.33
N ASN A 288 -3.12 0.78 16.45
CA ASN A 288 -2.53 0.41 17.72
C ASN A 288 -1.78 1.58 18.37
N SER A 289 -1.09 2.40 17.59
CA SER A 289 -0.43 3.63 18.07
C SER A 289 -1.44 4.63 18.63
N LYS A 290 -2.61 4.78 18.00
CA LYS A 290 -3.69 5.63 18.52
C LYS A 290 -4.36 5.03 19.74
N TYR A 291 -4.55 3.72 19.75
CA TYR A 291 -5.10 2.99 20.90
C TYR A 291 -4.32 3.32 22.18
N TYR A 292 -2.99 3.13 22.18
CA TYR A 292 -2.13 3.42 23.34
C TYR A 292 -1.92 4.90 23.65
N ARG A 293 -2.42 5.83 22.83
CA ARG A 293 -2.49 7.24 23.23
C ARG A 293 -3.63 7.45 24.21
N TRP A 294 -4.75 6.76 24.02
CA TRP A 294 -6.00 6.98 24.74
C TRP A 294 -6.35 5.87 25.73
N HIS A 295 -5.62 4.76 25.72
CA HIS A 295 -5.87 3.62 26.61
C HIS A 295 -4.60 3.26 27.39
N THR A 296 -4.81 2.74 28.61
CA THR A 296 -3.77 2.06 29.40
C THR A 296 -3.52 0.65 28.85
N LEU A 297 -2.58 -0.07 29.47
CA LEU A 297 -2.33 -1.48 29.16
C LEU A 297 -3.49 -2.42 29.55
N ASN A 298 -4.38 -1.98 30.44
CA ASN A 298 -5.54 -2.74 30.92
C ASN A 298 -6.82 -2.26 30.23
N ASP A 299 -6.69 -1.72 29.02
CA ASP A 299 -7.79 -1.22 28.19
C ASP A 299 -8.66 -0.11 28.81
N VAL A 300 -8.17 0.54 29.88
CA VAL A 300 -8.86 1.66 30.53
C VAL A 300 -8.63 2.95 29.73
N VAL A 301 -9.72 3.63 29.37
CA VAL A 301 -9.67 4.92 28.66
C VAL A 301 -9.11 6.01 29.58
N LEU A 302 -8.14 6.77 29.08
CA LEU A 302 -7.53 7.89 29.78
C LEU A 302 -8.44 9.12 29.81
N SER A 303 -8.38 9.86 30.92
CA SER A 303 -8.96 11.21 30.95
C SER A 303 -8.18 12.14 30.01
N LYS A 304 -8.84 13.21 29.55
CA LYS A 304 -8.20 14.20 28.67
C LYS A 304 -6.98 14.84 29.35
N GLU A 305 -7.11 15.17 30.64
CA GLU A 305 -6.03 15.76 31.44
C GLU A 305 -4.82 14.82 31.53
N GLU A 306 -5.06 13.53 31.79
CA GLU A 306 -4.00 12.54 31.87
C GLU A 306 -3.32 12.32 30.50
N HIS A 307 -4.11 12.28 29.43
CA HIS A 307 -3.58 12.23 28.06
C HIS A 307 -2.67 13.44 27.76
N ASP A 308 -3.13 14.65 28.08
CA ASP A 308 -2.41 15.89 27.78
C ASP A 308 -1.14 16.00 28.61
N TYR A 309 -1.19 15.61 29.89
CA TYR A 309 -0.01 15.47 30.75
C TYR A 309 1.03 14.51 30.16
N ARG A 310 0.61 13.32 29.68
CA ARG A 310 1.51 12.34 29.04
C ARG A 310 2.14 12.89 27.77
N MET A 311 1.37 13.60 26.95
CA MET A 311 1.87 14.22 25.73
C MET A 311 2.90 15.31 26.03
N ALA A 312 2.66 16.11 27.07
CA ALA A 312 3.61 17.10 27.56
C ALA A 312 4.90 16.45 28.09
N GLN A 313 4.79 15.41 28.92
CA GLN A 313 5.95 14.67 29.46
C GLN A 313 6.78 14.02 28.35
N ARG A 314 6.14 13.40 27.35
CA ARG A 314 6.84 12.85 26.17
C ARG A 314 7.57 13.93 25.38
N LYS A 315 6.95 15.10 25.21
CA LYS A 315 7.58 16.25 24.53
C LYS A 315 8.79 16.75 25.33
N ALA A 316 8.66 16.85 26.66
CA ALA A 316 9.73 17.25 27.56
C ALA A 316 10.91 16.25 27.52
N ASN A 317 10.65 14.95 27.61
CA ASN A 317 11.69 13.91 27.54
C ASN A 317 12.42 13.91 26.20
N ARG A 318 11.69 14.09 25.08
CA ARG A 318 12.31 14.24 23.75
C ARG A 318 13.18 15.48 23.66
N TYR A 319 12.73 16.59 24.24
CA TYR A 319 13.49 17.83 24.29
C TYR A 319 14.75 17.67 25.16
N ALA A 320 14.64 17.08 26.34
CA ALA A 320 15.77 16.78 27.23
C ALA A 320 16.80 15.88 26.53
N ALA A 321 16.37 14.79 25.89
CA ALA A 321 17.26 13.91 25.13
C ALA A 321 17.95 14.65 23.96
N LYS A 322 17.25 15.58 23.28
CA LYS A 322 17.84 16.41 22.22
C LYS A 322 18.87 17.39 22.78
N GLN A 323 18.59 17.99 23.94
CA GLN A 323 19.53 18.88 24.63
C GLN A 323 20.77 18.12 25.11
N GLU A 324 20.61 16.92 25.63
CA GLU A 324 21.73 16.09 26.06
C GLU A 324 22.66 15.75 24.89
N ARG A 325 22.09 15.32 23.75
CA ARG A 325 22.84 15.12 22.50
C ARG A 325 23.49 16.39 21.96
N ARG A 326 22.98 17.57 22.33
CA ARG A 326 23.57 18.85 21.95
C ARG A 326 24.73 19.20 22.89
N LYS A 327 24.59 18.96 24.20
CA LYS A 327 25.66 19.15 25.18
C LYS A 327 26.88 18.31 24.85
N VAL A 328 26.69 17.01 24.55
CA VAL A 328 27.79 16.12 24.11
C VAL A 328 28.51 16.71 22.90
N ARG A 329 27.76 17.10 21.85
CA ARG A 329 28.37 17.72 20.66
C ARG A 329 29.10 19.04 20.93
N ILE A 330 28.60 19.84 21.86
CA ILE A 330 29.27 21.09 22.26
C ILE A 330 30.54 20.76 23.04
N HIS A 331 30.48 19.82 23.98
CA HIS A 331 31.63 19.36 24.76
C HIS A 331 32.75 18.87 23.83
N ASP A 332 32.43 17.96 22.88
CA ASP A 332 33.40 17.45 21.91
C ASP A 332 34.02 18.57 21.05
N LYS A 333 33.21 19.58 20.67
CA LYS A 333 33.69 20.74 19.91
C LYS A 333 34.60 21.64 20.74
N VAL A 334 34.27 21.89 22.01
CA VAL A 334 35.06 22.71 22.92
C VAL A 334 36.40 22.03 23.22
N GLU A 335 36.37 20.72 23.48
CA GLU A 335 37.55 19.91 23.71
C GLU A 335 38.50 19.96 22.50
N TRP A 336 37.97 19.79 21.29
CA TRP A 336 38.75 19.94 20.05
C TRP A 336 39.36 21.34 19.87
N LEU A 337 38.60 22.40 20.19
CA LEU A 337 39.10 23.76 20.10
C LEU A 337 40.19 24.05 21.15
N ASN A 338 40.03 23.52 22.36
CA ASN A 338 41.04 23.61 23.42
C ASN A 338 42.31 22.87 23.03
N PHE A 339 42.18 21.67 22.45
CA PHE A 339 43.29 20.92 21.88
C PHE A 339 44.01 21.73 20.78
N LYS A 340 43.27 22.32 19.84
CA LYS A 340 43.85 23.18 18.79
C LYS A 340 44.55 24.41 19.36
N ARG A 341 44.03 24.99 20.46
CA ARG A 341 44.68 26.11 21.16
C ARG A 341 45.95 25.66 21.87
N LYS A 342 45.93 24.52 22.56
CA LYS A 342 47.10 23.89 23.19
C LYS A 342 48.21 23.68 22.15
N LEU A 343 47.88 23.11 21.00
CA LEU A 343 48.84 22.94 19.89
C LEU A 343 49.48 24.25 19.42
N ARG A 344 48.71 25.35 19.34
CA ARG A 344 49.28 26.65 18.92
C ARG A 344 50.31 27.23 19.91
N LEU A 345 50.22 26.87 21.18
CA LEU A 345 51.09 27.40 22.24
C LEU A 345 52.40 26.59 22.38
N ILE A 346 52.46 25.40 21.77
CA ILE A 346 53.60 24.48 21.87
C ILE A 346 54.52 24.68 20.66
N PRO A 347 55.86 24.55 20.79
CA PRO A 347 56.77 24.58 19.64
C PRO A 347 56.45 23.48 18.63
N LYS A 348 56.64 23.75 17.33
CA LYS A 348 56.26 22.84 16.23
C LYS A 348 56.85 21.43 16.36
N GLU A 349 58.06 21.32 16.91
CA GLU A 349 58.78 20.06 17.15
C GLU A 349 58.00 19.07 18.05
N TYR A 350 57.06 19.56 18.88
CA TYR A 350 56.27 18.73 19.78
C TYR A 350 54.82 18.52 19.32
N HIS A 351 54.39 19.10 18.19
CA HIS A 351 53.00 19.03 17.72
C HIS A 351 52.55 17.60 17.42
N GLU A 352 53.41 16.83 16.76
CA GLU A 352 53.09 15.45 16.37
C GLU A 352 52.85 14.57 17.60
N ARG A 353 53.70 14.69 18.62
CA ARG A 353 53.58 13.95 19.88
C ARG A 353 52.25 14.23 20.59
N GLU A 354 51.83 15.49 20.66
CA GLU A 354 50.57 15.88 21.29
C GLU A 354 49.33 15.45 20.48
N ILE A 355 49.43 15.44 19.14
CA ILE A 355 48.38 14.88 18.27
C ILE A 355 48.23 13.37 18.50
N GLU A 356 49.34 12.65 18.62
CA GLU A 356 49.32 11.22 18.92
C GLU A 356 48.75 10.93 20.31
N GLU A 357 49.10 11.73 21.31
CA GLU A 357 48.61 11.57 22.67
C GLU A 357 47.09 11.82 22.75
N PHE A 358 46.60 12.90 22.15
CA PHE A 358 45.16 13.19 22.08
C PHE A 358 44.40 12.09 21.32
N LYS A 359 44.96 11.57 20.22
CA LYS A 359 44.38 10.41 19.51
C LYS A 359 44.35 9.16 20.38
N ARG A 360 45.42 8.90 21.14
CA ARG A 360 45.53 7.74 22.03
C ARG A 360 44.49 7.80 23.14
N GLU A 361 44.33 8.95 23.79
CA GLU A 361 43.32 9.17 24.83
C GLU A 361 41.90 8.98 24.29
N LYS A 362 41.60 9.56 23.12
CA LYS A 362 40.30 9.33 22.45
C LYS A 362 40.07 7.89 22.06
N ASN A 363 41.09 7.20 21.56
CA ASN A 363 41.01 5.79 21.22
C ASN A 363 40.83 4.92 22.45
N GLN A 364 41.44 5.26 23.59
CA GLN A 364 41.27 4.54 24.85
C GLN A 364 39.83 4.68 25.38
N ILE A 365 39.31 5.91 25.44
CA ILE A 365 37.91 6.16 25.85
C ILE A 365 36.94 5.40 24.93
N TRP A 366 37.21 5.40 23.61
CA TRP A 366 36.39 4.66 22.66
C TRP A 366 36.52 3.15 22.84
N ALA A 367 37.72 2.63 23.10
CA ALA A 367 37.97 1.21 23.35
C ALA A 367 37.30 0.75 24.65
N GLU A 368 37.33 1.53 25.72
CA GLU A 368 36.62 1.25 26.98
C GLU A 368 35.10 1.19 26.76
N GLN A 369 34.55 2.12 25.96
CA GLN A 369 33.14 2.08 25.57
C GLN A 369 32.80 0.85 24.73
N GLN A 370 33.66 0.49 23.76
CA GLN A 370 33.47 -0.72 22.94
C GLN A 370 33.54 -1.98 23.79
N TRP A 371 34.50 -2.07 24.70
CA TRP A 371 34.69 -3.23 25.56
C TRP A 371 33.47 -3.46 26.48
N GLY A 372 32.92 -2.39 27.07
CA GLY A 372 31.67 -2.49 27.83
C GLY A 372 30.47 -2.92 26.97
N ILE A 373 30.42 -2.53 25.70
CA ILE A 373 29.40 -3.00 24.75
C ILE A 373 29.61 -4.49 24.43
N GLU A 374 30.85 -4.93 24.20
CA GLU A 374 31.19 -6.32 23.94
C GLU A 374 30.85 -7.22 25.12
N GLU A 375 31.22 -6.83 26.34
CA GLU A 375 30.88 -7.54 27.57
C GLU A 375 29.36 -7.69 27.74
N TYR A 376 28.61 -6.60 27.51
CA TYR A 376 27.16 -6.64 27.49
C TYR A 376 26.60 -7.60 26.42
N ILE A 377 27.19 -7.63 25.22
CA ILE A 377 26.79 -8.54 24.13
C ILE A 377 27.07 -10.00 24.52
N ILE A 378 28.24 -10.30 25.10
CA ILE A 378 28.62 -11.64 25.55
C ILE A 378 27.66 -12.11 26.65
N ALA A 379 27.44 -11.30 27.68
CA ALA A 379 26.51 -11.61 28.77
C ALA A 379 25.10 -11.86 28.22
N LYS A 380 24.64 -11.04 27.27
CA LYS A 380 23.34 -11.22 26.60
C LYS A 380 23.26 -12.52 25.79
N ARG A 381 24.34 -12.93 25.11
CA ARG A 381 24.40 -14.20 24.37
C ARG A 381 24.36 -15.40 25.32
N GLN A 382 25.14 -15.35 26.41
CA GLN A 382 25.13 -16.38 27.45
C GLN A 382 23.74 -16.52 28.07
N TYR A 383 23.12 -15.40 28.45
CA TYR A 383 21.75 -15.38 28.97
C TYR A 383 20.74 -15.95 27.97
N LYS A 384 20.87 -15.61 26.67
CA LYS A 384 20.01 -16.16 25.62
C LYS A 384 20.18 -17.68 25.51
N LYS A 385 21.40 -18.19 25.56
CA LYS A 385 21.67 -19.64 25.50
C LYS A 385 21.00 -20.38 26.66
N VAL A 386 21.22 -19.91 27.89
CA VAL A 386 20.57 -20.47 29.09
C VAL A 386 19.05 -20.43 28.95
N PHE A 387 18.51 -19.34 28.42
CA PHE A 387 17.08 -19.20 28.18
C PHE A 387 16.56 -20.18 27.13
N ASP A 388 17.25 -20.33 26.00
CA ASP A 388 16.86 -21.26 24.92
C ASP A 388 16.92 -22.72 25.43
N ASP A 389 17.92 -23.06 26.24
CA ASP A 389 18.05 -24.38 26.90
C ASP A 389 16.89 -24.64 27.88
N MET A 390 16.48 -23.63 28.67
CA MET A 390 15.32 -23.73 29.55
C MET A 390 14.01 -23.95 28.77
N ILE A 391 13.82 -23.27 27.63
CA ILE A 391 12.64 -23.45 26.78
C ILE A 391 12.63 -24.84 26.12
N ALA A 392 13.79 -25.34 25.69
CA ALA A 392 13.93 -26.67 25.12
C ALA A 392 13.60 -27.79 26.11
N GLY A 393 13.79 -27.56 27.41
CA GLY A 393 13.40 -28.48 28.48
C GLY A 393 11.89 -28.53 28.78
N LEU A 394 11.08 -27.64 28.21
CA LEU A 394 9.63 -27.62 28.41
C LEU A 394 8.88 -28.50 27.41
N SER A 395 7.67 -28.93 27.78
CA SER A 395 6.75 -29.53 26.82
C SER A 395 6.40 -28.54 25.70
N LYS A 396 6.08 -29.01 24.50
CA LYS A 396 5.75 -28.13 23.36
C LYS A 396 4.62 -27.14 23.69
N LYS A 397 3.60 -27.61 24.42
CA LYS A 397 2.46 -26.78 24.84
C LYS A 397 2.88 -25.69 25.83
N ASP A 398 3.74 -26.02 26.81
CA ASP A 398 4.20 -25.07 27.82
C ASP A 398 5.21 -24.09 27.24
N SER A 399 6.11 -24.55 26.37
CA SER A 399 7.01 -23.71 25.58
C SER A 399 6.25 -22.64 24.81
N ASP A 400 5.17 -23.01 24.12
CA ASP A 400 4.34 -22.05 23.37
C ASP A 400 3.68 -20.99 24.28
N ILE A 401 3.25 -21.39 25.48
CA ILE A 401 2.68 -20.47 26.48
C ILE A 401 3.76 -19.52 27.01
N VAL A 402 4.91 -20.06 27.41
CA VAL A 402 6.02 -19.27 27.96
C VAL A 402 6.56 -18.27 26.94
N LEU A 403 6.76 -18.70 25.68
CA LEU A 403 7.20 -17.83 24.60
C LEU A 403 6.19 -16.69 24.34
N ARG A 404 4.89 -16.97 24.41
CA ARG A 404 3.83 -15.96 24.27
C ARG A 404 3.87 -14.95 25.41
N ASN A 405 3.96 -15.41 26.65
CA ASN A 405 4.05 -14.55 27.83
C ASN A 405 5.28 -13.65 27.81
N ILE A 406 6.43 -14.17 27.35
CA ILE A 406 7.67 -13.39 27.26
C ILE A 406 7.59 -12.34 26.15
N LYS A 407 7.01 -12.68 25.00
CA LYS A 407 6.75 -11.69 23.94
C LYS A 407 5.83 -10.58 24.44
N GLU A 408 4.78 -10.95 25.17
CA GLU A 408 3.84 -10.00 25.76
C GLU A 408 4.50 -9.12 26.83
N ALA A 409 5.30 -9.69 27.72
CA ALA A 409 6.10 -8.96 28.69
C ALA A 409 7.07 -7.97 28.01
N LYS A 410 7.76 -8.39 26.92
CA LYS A 410 8.61 -7.49 26.12
C LYS A 410 7.79 -6.38 25.45
N ARG A 411 6.58 -6.67 24.99
CA ARG A 411 5.66 -5.66 24.46
C ARG A 411 5.27 -4.66 25.56
N PHE A 412 4.87 -5.12 26.74
CA PHE A 412 4.55 -4.26 27.88
C PHE A 412 5.76 -3.41 28.30
N GLN A 413 6.95 -4.00 28.41
CA GLN A 413 8.17 -3.25 28.71
C GLN A 413 8.43 -2.14 27.68
N LYS A 414 8.24 -2.40 26.38
CA LYS A 414 8.35 -1.39 25.32
C LYS A 414 7.29 -0.30 25.45
N LEU A 415 6.06 -0.65 25.83
CA LEU A 415 4.96 0.29 26.00
C LEU A 415 5.17 1.17 27.24
N VAL A 416 5.62 0.59 28.35
CA VAL A 416 6.03 1.32 29.57
C VAL A 416 7.18 2.28 29.28
N LYS A 417 8.22 1.85 28.54
CA LYS A 417 9.30 2.75 28.08
C LYS A 417 8.79 3.88 27.19
N LYS A 418 7.68 3.68 26.47
CA LYS A 418 6.98 4.73 25.70
C LYS A 418 6.02 5.57 26.56
N GLY A 419 5.98 5.37 27.87
CA GLY A 419 5.13 6.09 28.82
C GLY A 419 3.66 5.66 28.77
N VAL A 420 3.36 4.41 28.40
CA VAL A 420 2.03 3.81 28.56
C VAL A 420 2.00 3.15 29.94
N THR A 421 1.08 3.59 30.81
CA THR A 421 0.99 3.03 32.18
C THR A 421 0.15 1.75 32.20
N ILE A 422 0.47 0.91 33.18
CA ILE A 422 -0.48 -0.05 33.74
C ILE A 422 -1.37 0.79 34.65
N SER A 423 -2.70 0.81 34.44
CA SER A 423 -3.54 1.41 35.47
C SER A 423 -3.27 0.62 36.75
N LYS A 424 -2.88 1.31 37.83
CA LYS A 424 -3.16 0.73 39.13
C LYS A 424 -4.67 0.64 39.16
N VAL A 425 -5.21 -0.58 39.09
CA VAL A 425 -6.52 -0.81 39.69
C VAL A 425 -6.35 -0.20 41.08
N ARG A 426 -7.02 0.92 41.34
CA ARG A 426 -7.20 1.35 42.73
C ARG A 426 -7.86 0.12 43.34
N PHE A 427 -7.10 -0.65 44.10
CA PHE A 427 -7.64 -1.73 44.89
C PHE A 427 -8.83 -1.12 45.65
N GLU A 428 -10.00 -1.69 45.39
CA GLU A 428 -11.21 -1.45 46.18
C GLU A 428 -10.95 -1.71 47.66
#